data_AF-A0A1E5Q953-F1
#
_entry.id   AF-A0A1E5Q953-F1
#
_cell.length_a   1.000
_cell.length_b   1.000
_cell.length_c   1.000
_cell.angle_alpha   90.00
_cell.angle_beta   90.00
_cell.angle_gamma   90.00
#
_symmetry.space_group_name_H-M   'P 1'
#
loop_
_entity.id
_entity.type
_entity.pdbx_description
1 polymer ?
#
loop_
_entity_poly.entity_id
_entity_poly.type
_entity_poly.pdbx_seq_one_letter_code
_entity_poly.pdbx_strand_id
1 'polypeptide(L)'
;MHRILMSLSVFAIILSCGQVAHAQAPQTDVALVSQMKDAPAAQKLEALALYYDLHVSELMVQNMNELRTGALFAKQEVIASGGDAAQLAAVDLSTQKVLAEHAVRLEENVSLRTKLGALSGLELDDPLVMPPDAPLQAMSPPQGTPADLVQALGTAWTALEAAKTAWQDERLILLDAQQRYDDTRDVAIGDHMRAMTVAEAAYTKAIGAYRLIVAKIAVNAGQDLGEVLGAL
;
A
#
# COMPACT_ATOMS: atom_id res chain seq x y z
N MET A 1 63.90 -16.18 35.13
CA MET A 1 64.19 -15.45 33.88
C MET A 1 62.87 -14.98 33.28
N HIS A 2 62.71 -13.66 33.23
CA HIS A 2 61.88 -12.84 32.31
C HIS A 2 60.40 -13.20 32.09
N ARG A 3 59.49 -12.30 32.54
CA ARG A 3 58.64 -11.39 31.70
C ARG A 3 57.25 -12.03 31.44
N ILE A 4 56.07 -11.41 31.56
CA ILE A 4 55.61 -10.02 31.39
C ILE A 4 54.29 -9.83 32.17
N LEU A 5 54.13 -8.66 32.80
CA LEU A 5 52.87 -8.06 33.23
C LEU A 5 51.99 -7.75 32.01
N MET A 6 50.70 -8.08 32.02
CA MET A 6 49.72 -7.23 31.36
C MET A 6 48.37 -7.26 32.08
N SER A 7 48.14 -6.17 32.79
CA SER A 7 46.85 -5.59 33.14
C SER A 7 46.02 -5.40 31.87
N LEU A 8 44.91 -6.11 31.72
CA LEU A 8 43.83 -5.68 30.82
C LEU A 8 42.79 -4.92 31.64
N SER A 9 42.92 -3.60 31.63
CA SER A 9 41.85 -2.69 31.99
C SER A 9 40.75 -2.83 30.93
N VAL A 10 39.59 -3.34 31.33
CA VAL A 10 38.37 -3.33 30.51
C VAL A 10 37.90 -1.87 30.44
N PHE A 11 38.25 -1.18 29.36
CA PHE A 11 37.63 0.08 29.00
C PHE A 11 36.25 -0.24 28.43
N ALA A 12 35.21 -0.03 29.22
CA ALA A 12 33.84 0.02 28.72
C ALA A 12 33.70 1.29 27.87
N ILE A 13 33.79 1.15 26.55
CA ILE A 13 33.34 2.19 25.63
C ILE A 13 31.81 2.12 25.65
N ILE A 14 31.20 2.96 26.48
CA ILE A 14 29.79 3.30 26.33
C ILE A 14 29.69 4.14 25.06
N LEU A 15 29.47 3.47 23.93
CA LEU A 15 28.91 4.11 22.75
C LEU A 15 27.46 4.43 23.10
N SER A 16 27.25 5.62 23.67
CA SER A 16 25.97 6.31 23.55
C SER A 16 25.82 6.75 22.09
N CYS A 17 25.58 5.79 21.19
CA CYS A 17 24.81 6.12 20.00
C CYS A 17 23.46 6.53 20.54
N GLY A 18 23.19 7.85 20.54
CA GLY A 18 21.85 8.34 20.79
C GLY A 18 20.93 7.55 19.88
N GLN A 19 20.07 6.72 20.47
CA GLN A 19 18.88 6.27 19.77
C GLN A 19 18.14 7.57 19.49
N VAL A 20 18.30 8.10 18.27
CA VAL A 20 17.24 8.90 17.70
C VAL A 20 16.04 7.99 17.80
N ALA A 21 15.05 8.39 18.59
CA ALA A 21 13.79 7.68 18.61
C ALA A 21 13.23 7.85 17.20
N HIS A 22 13.53 6.89 16.32
CA HIS A 22 13.00 6.86 14.98
C HIS A 22 11.49 6.74 15.13
N ALA A 23 10.77 7.78 14.71
CA ALA A 23 9.32 7.71 14.70
C ALA A 23 8.95 6.65 13.67
N GLN A 24 8.40 5.53 14.14
CA GLN A 24 7.90 4.47 13.28
C GLN A 24 6.89 5.05 12.30
N ALA A 25 6.96 4.61 11.04
CA ALA A 25 6.02 5.01 10.00
C ALA A 25 4.57 4.84 10.49
N PRO A 26 3.70 5.86 10.30
CA PRO A 26 2.32 5.80 10.76
C PRO A 26 1.60 4.69 10.02
N GLN A 27 1.01 3.78 10.80
CA GLN A 27 0.22 2.67 10.27
C GLN A 27 -1.25 3.05 10.04
N THR A 28 -1.65 4.25 10.46
CA THR A 28 -2.99 4.78 10.25
C THR A 28 -2.92 6.23 9.77
N ASP A 29 -3.95 6.65 9.04
CA ASP A 29 -4.13 8.04 8.63
C ASP A 29 -4.32 8.99 9.82
N VAL A 30 -4.98 8.53 10.89
CA VAL A 30 -5.07 9.25 12.18
C VAL A 30 -3.69 9.46 12.80
N ALA A 31 -2.82 8.45 12.77
CA ALA A 31 -1.45 8.57 13.27
C ALA A 31 -0.62 9.56 12.45
N LEU A 32 -0.74 9.52 11.11
CA LEU A 32 -0.10 10.48 10.21
C LEU A 32 -0.51 11.92 10.55
N VAL A 33 -1.82 12.19 10.64
CA VAL A 33 -2.34 13.53 10.96
C VAL A 33 -1.88 13.98 12.36
N SER A 34 -1.85 13.07 13.33
CA SER A 34 -1.41 13.35 14.69
C SER A 34 0.08 13.71 14.76
N GLN A 35 0.92 13.03 13.99
CA GLN A 35 2.36 13.33 13.87
C GLN A 35 2.58 14.69 13.18
N MET A 36 1.68 15.07 12.27
CA MET A 36 1.70 16.35 11.57
C MET A 36 0.89 17.46 12.30
N LYS A 37 0.63 17.37 13.61
CA LYS A 37 -0.30 18.26 14.33
C LYS A 37 -0.08 19.77 14.07
N ASP A 38 1.16 20.21 13.96
CA ASP A 38 1.54 21.62 13.79
C ASP A 38 1.57 22.05 12.31
N ALA A 39 1.39 21.11 11.36
CA ALA A 39 1.37 21.40 9.94
C ALA A 39 0.04 22.07 9.52
N PRO A 40 0.07 22.98 8.51
CA PRO A 40 -1.14 23.54 7.93
C PRO A 40 -2.09 22.48 7.38
N ALA A 41 -3.39 22.76 7.41
CA ALA A 41 -4.41 21.83 6.93
C ALA A 41 -4.19 21.39 5.47
N ALA A 42 -3.75 22.30 4.59
CA ALA A 42 -3.43 21.96 3.20
C ALA A 42 -2.30 20.91 3.09
N GLN A 43 -1.26 21.03 3.93
CA GLN A 43 -0.15 20.08 3.97
C GLN A 43 -0.60 18.71 4.51
N LYS A 44 -1.46 18.69 5.53
CA LYS A 44 -2.07 17.45 6.05
C LYS A 44 -2.92 16.74 4.98
N LEU A 45 -3.71 17.48 4.22
CA LEU A 45 -4.54 16.91 3.14
C LEU A 45 -3.69 16.34 2.00
N GLU A 46 -2.60 17.01 1.64
CA GLU A 46 -1.65 16.50 0.64
C GLU A 46 -0.93 15.24 1.14
N ALA A 47 -0.54 15.20 2.43
CA ALA A 47 0.05 14.01 3.03
C ALA A 47 -0.93 12.83 3.07
N LEU A 48 -2.20 13.06 3.39
CA LEU A 48 -3.24 12.02 3.33
C LEU A 48 -3.41 11.47 1.91
N ALA A 49 -3.43 12.33 0.89
CA ALA A 49 -3.53 11.89 -0.49
C ALA A 49 -2.35 10.98 -0.88
N LEU A 50 -1.12 11.40 -0.59
CA LEU A 50 0.08 10.60 -0.82
C LEU A 50 0.09 9.29 -0.02
N TYR A 51 -0.40 9.32 1.22
CA TYR A 51 -0.50 8.14 2.08
C TYR A 51 -1.45 7.10 1.51
N TYR A 52 -2.63 7.51 1.02
CA TYR A 52 -3.56 6.58 0.37
C TYR A 52 -3.03 6.04 -0.95
N ASP A 53 -2.38 6.89 -1.76
CA ASP A 53 -1.75 6.44 -3.01
C ASP A 53 -0.60 5.46 -2.75
N LEU A 54 0.15 5.64 -1.65
CA LEU A 54 1.23 4.73 -1.24
C LEU A 54 0.70 3.34 -0.91
N HIS A 55 -0.39 3.22 -0.13
CA HIS A 55 -1.06 1.94 0.14
C HIS A 55 -1.47 1.20 -1.14
N VAL A 56 -2.08 1.91 -2.09
CA VAL A 56 -2.45 1.34 -3.38
C VAL A 56 -1.21 0.87 -4.16
N SER A 57 -0.16 1.68 -4.16
CA SER A 57 1.10 1.36 -4.83
C SER A 57 1.76 0.10 -4.26
N GLU A 58 1.72 -0.10 -2.94
CA GLU A 58 2.27 -1.29 -2.29
C GLU A 58 1.56 -2.58 -2.72
N LEU A 59 0.22 -2.55 -2.77
CA LEU A 59 -0.58 -3.67 -3.30
C LEU A 59 -0.24 -3.95 -4.78
N MET A 60 0.00 -2.91 -5.58
CA MET A 60 0.40 -3.09 -6.98
C MET A 60 1.80 -3.68 -7.11
N VAL A 61 2.76 -3.28 -6.27
CA VAL A 61 4.10 -3.90 -6.22
C VAL A 61 4.00 -5.37 -5.81
N GLN A 62 3.16 -5.71 -4.82
CA GLN A 62 2.92 -7.10 -4.43
C GLN A 62 2.36 -7.91 -5.61
N ASN A 63 1.33 -7.41 -6.29
CA ASN A 63 0.77 -8.06 -7.47
C ASN A 63 1.83 -8.26 -8.58
N MET A 64 2.69 -7.26 -8.80
CA MET A 64 3.78 -7.36 -9.78
C MET A 64 4.89 -8.34 -9.38
N ASN A 65 5.16 -8.52 -8.08
CA ASN A 65 6.08 -9.56 -7.62
C ASN A 65 5.57 -10.96 -7.95
N GLU A 66 4.25 -11.19 -7.79
CA GLU A 66 3.61 -12.45 -8.18
C GLU A 66 3.66 -12.68 -9.69
N LEU A 67 3.33 -11.65 -10.49
CA LEU A 67 3.44 -11.73 -11.96
C LEU A 67 4.88 -12.00 -12.42
N ARG A 68 5.86 -11.33 -11.81
CA ARG A 68 7.28 -11.50 -12.12
C ARG A 68 7.71 -12.94 -11.86
N THR A 69 7.33 -13.47 -10.72
CA THR A 69 7.64 -14.85 -10.33
C THR A 69 7.01 -15.85 -11.30
N GLY A 70 5.73 -15.67 -11.64
CA GLY A 70 5.04 -16.51 -12.62
C GLY A 70 5.67 -16.46 -14.01
N ALA A 71 6.05 -15.27 -14.49
CA ALA A 71 6.70 -15.12 -15.79
C ALA A 71 8.07 -15.81 -15.87
N LEU A 72 8.87 -15.72 -14.79
CA LEU A 72 10.16 -16.41 -14.70
C LEU A 72 9.99 -17.94 -14.69
N PHE A 73 8.99 -18.47 -13.99
CA PHE A 73 8.70 -19.90 -14.00
C PHE A 73 8.22 -20.37 -15.38
N ALA A 74 7.29 -19.65 -16.01
CA ALA A 74 6.82 -19.98 -17.36
C ALA A 74 7.97 -20.03 -18.37
N LYS A 75 8.92 -19.08 -18.28
CA LYS A 75 10.14 -19.10 -19.08
C LYS A 75 10.97 -20.35 -18.82
N GLN A 76 11.18 -20.71 -17.56
CA GLN A 76 11.96 -21.88 -17.18
C GLN A 76 11.31 -23.19 -17.65
N GLU A 77 9.98 -23.28 -17.65
CA GLU A 77 9.21 -24.42 -18.14
C GLU A 77 9.36 -24.62 -19.65
N VAL A 78 9.29 -23.53 -20.45
CA VAL A 78 9.55 -23.59 -21.90
C VAL A 78 10.97 -24.07 -22.19
N ILE A 79 11.96 -23.60 -21.42
CA ILE A 79 13.36 -24.05 -21.56
C ILE A 79 13.48 -25.53 -21.21
N ALA A 80 12.90 -25.96 -20.08
CA ALA A 80 13.00 -27.33 -19.60
C ALA A 80 12.28 -28.34 -20.52
N SER A 81 11.19 -27.93 -21.16
CA SER A 81 10.45 -28.76 -22.12
C SER A 81 11.09 -28.81 -23.52
N GLY A 82 12.19 -28.08 -23.75
CA GLY A 82 12.85 -28.02 -25.07
C GLY A 82 12.00 -27.27 -26.10
N GLY A 83 11.27 -26.24 -25.66
CA GLY A 83 10.43 -25.41 -26.52
C GLY A 83 11.21 -24.81 -27.69
N ASP A 84 10.50 -24.60 -28.81
CA ASP A 84 11.12 -24.09 -30.03
C ASP A 84 11.51 -22.60 -29.92
N ALA A 85 12.21 -22.10 -30.93
CA ALA A 85 12.69 -20.72 -30.95
C ALA A 85 11.56 -19.67 -30.90
N ALA A 86 10.38 -19.98 -31.44
CA ALA A 86 9.24 -19.08 -31.42
C ALA A 86 8.57 -19.04 -30.04
N GLN A 87 8.43 -20.19 -29.40
CA GLN A 87 7.93 -20.31 -28.02
C GLN A 87 8.86 -19.59 -27.04
N LEU A 88 10.18 -19.78 -27.18
CA LEU A 88 11.16 -19.10 -26.34
C LEU A 88 11.12 -17.58 -26.53
N ALA A 89 11.04 -17.10 -27.78
CA ALA A 89 10.93 -15.67 -28.06
C ALA A 89 9.64 -15.05 -27.50
N ALA A 90 8.51 -15.77 -27.56
CA ALA A 90 7.24 -15.31 -27.02
C ALA A 90 7.26 -15.18 -25.49
N VAL A 91 7.78 -16.19 -24.78
CA VAL A 91 7.87 -16.15 -23.31
C VAL A 91 8.91 -15.14 -22.83
N ASP A 92 10.00 -14.95 -23.58
CA ASP A 92 11.00 -13.91 -23.30
C ASP A 92 10.40 -12.51 -23.41
N LEU A 93 9.65 -12.23 -24.49
CA LEU A 93 8.98 -10.94 -24.65
C LEU A 93 7.96 -10.69 -23.53
N SER A 94 7.18 -11.71 -23.16
CA SER A 94 6.23 -11.61 -22.04
C SER A 94 6.95 -11.30 -20.72
N THR A 95 8.02 -12.03 -20.44
CA THR A 95 8.85 -11.84 -19.23
C THR A 95 9.43 -10.44 -19.17
N GLN A 96 9.97 -9.93 -20.27
CA GLN A 96 10.53 -8.58 -20.34
C GLN A 96 9.48 -7.50 -20.07
N LYS A 97 8.25 -7.66 -20.58
CA LYS A 97 7.14 -6.74 -20.29
C LYS A 97 6.80 -6.70 -18.81
N VAL A 98 6.71 -7.87 -18.17
CA VAL A 98 6.43 -7.97 -16.73
C VAL A 98 7.55 -7.33 -15.90
N LEU A 99 8.81 -7.56 -16.25
CA LEU A 99 9.96 -6.96 -15.57
C LEU A 99 9.99 -5.43 -15.72
N ALA A 100 9.68 -4.92 -16.91
CA ALA A 100 9.61 -3.49 -17.16
C ALA A 100 8.49 -2.83 -16.36
N GLU A 101 7.28 -3.40 -16.37
CA GLU A 101 6.15 -2.89 -15.59
C GLU A 101 6.44 -2.94 -14.08
N HIS A 102 7.06 -4.02 -13.60
CA HIS A 102 7.45 -4.14 -12.20
C HIS A 102 8.45 -3.05 -11.77
N ALA A 103 9.42 -2.72 -12.63
CA ALA A 103 10.36 -1.63 -12.37
C ALA A 103 9.65 -0.27 -12.27
N VAL A 104 8.67 -0.01 -13.15
CA VAL A 104 7.84 1.21 -13.10
C VAL A 104 7.08 1.29 -11.78
N ARG A 105 6.44 0.20 -11.32
CA ARG A 105 5.69 0.20 -10.06
C ARG A 105 6.59 0.41 -8.84
N LEU A 106 7.79 -0.15 -8.83
CA LEU A 106 8.77 0.12 -7.78
C LEU A 106 9.19 1.59 -7.76
N GLU A 107 9.46 2.18 -8.92
CA GLU A 107 9.84 3.59 -9.02
C GLU A 107 8.71 4.52 -8.54
N GLU A 108 7.46 4.25 -8.93
CA GLU A 108 6.27 4.94 -8.44
C GLU A 108 6.17 4.86 -6.91
N ASN A 109 6.35 3.66 -6.34
CA ASN A 109 6.30 3.44 -4.89
C ASN A 109 7.37 4.23 -4.13
N VAL A 110 8.63 4.16 -4.60
CA VAL A 110 9.75 4.91 -4.02
C VAL A 110 9.52 6.41 -4.12
N SER A 111 8.97 6.89 -5.23
CA SER A 111 8.60 8.30 -5.42
C SER A 111 7.56 8.75 -4.41
N LEU A 112 6.51 7.95 -4.18
CA LEU A 112 5.47 8.23 -3.19
C LEU A 112 6.03 8.27 -1.76
N ARG A 113 6.85 7.29 -1.38
CA ARG A 113 7.54 7.27 -0.07
C ARG A 113 8.40 8.50 0.13
N THR A 114 9.21 8.86 -0.87
CA THR A 114 10.10 10.03 -0.80
C THR A 114 9.30 11.31 -0.64
N LYS A 115 8.22 11.48 -1.41
CA LYS A 115 7.35 12.66 -1.32
C LYS A 115 6.64 12.75 0.03
N LEU A 116 6.05 11.64 0.50
CA LEU A 116 5.35 11.63 1.78
C LEU A 116 6.32 11.86 2.93
N GLY A 117 7.51 11.23 2.91
CA GLY A 117 8.54 11.43 3.93
C GLY A 117 9.03 12.87 3.96
N ALA A 118 9.29 13.49 2.81
CA ALA A 118 9.66 14.91 2.72
C ALA A 118 8.55 15.84 3.23
N LEU A 119 7.29 15.52 2.97
CA LEU A 119 6.13 16.34 3.36
C LEU A 119 5.77 16.21 4.84
N SER A 120 5.92 15.01 5.41
CA SER A 120 5.52 14.69 6.78
C SER A 120 6.68 14.72 7.78
N GLY A 121 7.92 14.69 7.30
CA GLY A 121 9.12 14.53 8.13
C GLY A 121 9.32 13.10 8.64
N LEU A 122 8.63 12.12 8.06
CA LEU A 122 8.63 10.73 8.50
C LEU A 122 9.58 9.88 7.67
N GLU A 123 10.23 8.91 8.33
CA GLU A 123 10.96 7.85 7.65
C GLU A 123 9.98 6.74 7.25
N LEU A 124 9.94 6.41 5.96
CA LEU A 124 9.03 5.45 5.37
C LEU A 124 9.84 4.33 4.72
N ASP A 125 10.65 3.66 5.52
CA ASP A 125 11.53 2.57 5.06
C ASP A 125 10.77 1.23 4.99
N ASP A 126 9.82 1.02 5.89
CA ASP A 126 9.01 -0.21 5.95
C ASP A 126 7.73 -0.10 5.12
N PRO A 127 7.22 -1.21 4.54
CA PRO A 127 5.86 -1.32 4.01
C PRO A 127 4.79 -0.86 5.00
N LEU A 128 3.77 -0.16 4.51
CA LEU A 128 2.59 0.09 5.31
C LEU A 128 1.83 -1.24 5.42
N VAL A 129 1.50 -1.64 6.65
CA VAL A 129 1.03 -3.02 6.90
C VAL A 129 -0.43 -3.20 6.49
N MET A 130 -1.28 -2.19 6.68
CA MET A 130 -2.70 -2.25 6.32
C MET A 130 -3.22 -0.90 5.83
N PRO A 131 -4.04 -0.87 4.77
CA PRO A 131 -4.77 0.33 4.39
C PRO A 131 -5.74 0.75 5.50
N PRO A 132 -6.17 2.03 5.52
CA PRO A 132 -7.21 2.47 6.44
C PRO A 132 -8.49 1.65 6.28
N ASP A 133 -9.21 1.50 7.39
CA ASP A 133 -10.50 0.83 7.38
C ASP A 133 -11.52 1.58 6.53
N ALA A 134 -12.36 0.82 5.83
CA ALA A 134 -13.49 1.36 5.12
C ALA A 134 -14.52 1.91 6.11
N PRO A 135 -15.05 3.13 5.89
CA PRO A 135 -16.13 3.65 6.71
C PRO A 135 -17.34 2.71 6.70
N LEU A 136 -17.96 2.53 7.87
CA LEU A 136 -19.10 1.61 8.02
C LEU A 136 -20.39 2.15 7.41
N GLN A 137 -20.51 3.48 7.32
CA GLN A 137 -21.69 4.17 6.82
C GLN A 137 -21.31 5.49 6.15
N ALA A 138 -22.18 5.96 5.25
CA ALA A 138 -22.01 7.28 4.65
C ALA A 138 -22.09 8.37 5.72
N MET A 139 -21.07 9.22 5.78
CA MET A 139 -21.06 10.45 6.54
C MET A 139 -22.20 11.38 6.09
N SER A 140 -22.89 11.96 7.07
CA SER A 140 -23.80 13.08 6.83
C SER A 140 -23.02 14.39 6.86
N PRO A 141 -22.90 15.15 5.75
CA PRO A 141 -22.15 16.40 5.75
C PRO A 141 -22.82 17.47 6.63
N PRO A 142 -22.05 18.24 7.42
CA PRO A 142 -22.60 19.35 8.22
C PRO A 142 -23.34 20.38 7.36
N GLN A 143 -24.28 21.10 7.99
CA GLN A 143 -24.96 22.21 7.34
C GLN A 143 -23.95 23.29 6.90
N GLY A 144 -24.10 23.79 5.67
CA GLY A 144 -23.18 24.78 5.11
C GLY A 144 -21.97 24.19 4.38
N THR A 145 -21.83 22.86 4.32
CA THR A 145 -20.80 22.21 3.49
C THR A 145 -20.96 22.65 2.02
N PRO A 146 -19.86 23.05 1.35
CA PRO A 146 -19.87 23.39 -0.08
C PRO A 146 -20.51 22.31 -0.95
N ALA A 147 -21.37 22.72 -1.89
CA ALA A 147 -22.16 21.80 -2.70
C ALA A 147 -21.31 20.85 -3.55
N ASP A 148 -20.15 21.30 -4.02
CA ASP A 148 -19.16 20.51 -4.73
C ASP A 148 -18.57 19.40 -3.84
N LEU A 149 -18.31 19.69 -2.56
CA LEU A 149 -17.84 18.68 -1.60
C LEU A 149 -18.93 17.67 -1.25
N VAL A 150 -20.19 18.10 -1.13
CA VAL A 150 -21.33 17.19 -0.93
C VAL A 150 -21.47 16.25 -2.13
N GLN A 151 -21.38 16.77 -3.36
CA GLN A 151 -21.43 15.95 -4.57
C GLN A 151 -20.24 14.99 -4.66
N ALA A 152 -19.03 15.44 -4.34
CA ALA A 152 -17.84 14.61 -4.31
C ALA A 152 -17.95 13.49 -3.28
N LEU A 153 -18.51 13.77 -2.10
CA LEU A 153 -18.73 12.78 -1.04
C LEU A 153 -19.69 11.68 -1.50
N GLY A 154 -20.82 12.06 -2.12
CA GLY A 154 -21.77 11.10 -2.67
C GLY A 154 -21.15 10.23 -3.77
N THR A 155 -20.40 10.85 -4.68
CA THR A 155 -19.68 10.14 -5.75
C THR A 155 -18.65 9.15 -5.19
N ALA A 156 -17.88 9.58 -4.18
CA ALA A 156 -16.89 8.72 -3.54
C ALA A 156 -17.55 7.56 -2.77
N TRP A 157 -18.70 7.79 -2.13
CA TRP A 157 -19.47 6.72 -1.47
C TRP A 157 -19.96 5.66 -2.47
N THR A 158 -20.58 6.08 -3.57
CA THR A 158 -21.01 5.14 -4.62
C THR A 158 -19.85 4.34 -5.19
N ALA A 159 -18.69 4.98 -5.43
CA ALA A 159 -17.49 4.31 -5.90
C ALA A 159 -16.95 3.30 -4.87
N LEU A 160 -16.99 3.65 -3.58
CA LEU A 160 -16.60 2.77 -2.48
C LEU A 160 -17.49 1.53 -2.39
N GLU A 161 -18.82 1.69 -2.48
CA GLU A 161 -19.76 0.56 -2.46
C GLU A 161 -19.57 -0.37 -3.66
N ALA A 162 -19.35 0.20 -4.85
CA ALA A 162 -19.06 -0.56 -6.06
C ALA A 162 -17.75 -1.36 -5.92
N ALA A 163 -16.68 -0.72 -5.45
CA ALA A 163 -15.38 -1.38 -5.25
C ALA A 163 -15.45 -2.46 -4.16
N LYS A 164 -16.21 -2.20 -3.07
CA LYS A 164 -16.47 -3.19 -2.02
C LYS A 164 -17.15 -4.43 -2.59
N THR A 165 -18.17 -4.24 -3.42
CA THR A 165 -18.92 -5.35 -4.05
C THR A 165 -17.98 -6.17 -4.94
N ALA A 166 -17.23 -5.51 -5.82
CA ALA A 166 -16.26 -6.18 -6.69
C ALA A 166 -15.20 -6.96 -5.90
N TRP A 167 -14.68 -6.40 -4.80
CA TRP A 167 -13.74 -7.08 -3.91
C TRP A 167 -14.37 -8.30 -3.22
N GLN A 168 -15.63 -8.20 -2.78
CA GLN A 168 -16.35 -9.33 -2.19
C GLN A 168 -16.60 -10.44 -3.19
N ASP A 169 -16.96 -10.10 -4.43
CA ASP A 169 -17.18 -11.06 -5.51
C ASP A 169 -15.88 -11.80 -5.87
N GLU A 170 -14.78 -11.08 -6.05
CA GLU A 170 -13.46 -11.69 -6.31
C GLU A 170 -12.98 -12.57 -5.15
N ARG A 171 -13.30 -12.19 -3.91
CA ARG A 171 -13.01 -13.04 -2.74
C ARG A 171 -13.75 -14.36 -2.79
N LEU A 172 -15.03 -14.36 -3.19
CA LEU A 172 -15.81 -15.59 -3.35
C LEU A 172 -15.26 -16.46 -4.49
N ILE A 173 -14.86 -15.84 -5.59
CA ILE A 173 -14.20 -16.53 -6.71
C ILE A 173 -12.90 -17.18 -6.26
N LEU A 174 -12.06 -16.47 -5.50
CA LEU A 174 -10.81 -17.03 -4.97
C LEU A 174 -11.06 -18.22 -4.03
N LEU A 175 -12.08 -18.14 -3.17
CA LEU A 175 -12.43 -19.25 -2.27
C LEU A 175 -12.89 -20.49 -3.05
N ASP A 176 -13.70 -20.32 -4.11
CA ASP A 176 -14.06 -21.42 -5.01
C ASP A 176 -12.84 -21.99 -5.72
N ALA A 177 -11.98 -21.13 -6.24
CA ALA A 177 -10.73 -21.53 -6.89
C ALA A 177 -9.79 -22.30 -5.95
N GLN A 178 -9.71 -21.90 -4.68
CA GLN A 178 -8.95 -22.61 -3.64
C GLN A 178 -9.52 -24.01 -3.39
N GLN A 179 -10.83 -24.12 -3.19
CA GLN A 179 -11.49 -25.41 -2.98
C GLN A 179 -11.23 -26.35 -4.16
N ARG A 180 -11.43 -25.87 -5.38
CA ARG A 180 -11.17 -26.63 -6.59
C ARG A 180 -9.69 -27.00 -6.74
N TYR A 181 -8.77 -26.08 -6.44
CA TYR A 181 -7.35 -26.37 -6.48
C TYR A 181 -6.97 -27.52 -5.53
N ASP A 182 -7.59 -27.60 -4.35
CA ASP A 182 -7.36 -28.70 -3.43
C ASP A 182 -7.95 -30.04 -3.90
N ASP A 183 -9.08 -29.99 -4.62
CA ASP A 183 -9.75 -31.18 -5.14
C ASP A 183 -9.10 -31.75 -6.42
N THR A 184 -8.79 -30.89 -7.40
CA THR A 184 -8.41 -31.30 -8.76
C THR A 184 -7.03 -30.82 -9.19
N ARG A 185 -6.47 -29.80 -8.54
CA ARG A 185 -5.22 -29.10 -8.92
C ARG A 185 -5.25 -28.53 -10.35
N ASP A 186 -6.43 -28.38 -10.97
CA ASP A 186 -6.61 -27.94 -12.36
C ASP A 186 -6.94 -26.45 -12.52
N VAL A 187 -6.97 -25.71 -11.41
CA VAL A 187 -7.25 -24.27 -11.39
C VAL A 187 -5.96 -23.47 -11.33
N ALA A 188 -5.89 -22.41 -12.15
CA ALA A 188 -4.83 -21.41 -12.11
C ALA A 188 -4.99 -20.50 -10.88
N ILE A 189 -4.76 -21.05 -9.69
CA ILE A 189 -4.96 -20.34 -8.42
C ILE A 189 -4.18 -19.02 -8.34
N GLY A 190 -2.99 -18.97 -8.95
CA GLY A 190 -2.19 -17.75 -9.02
C GLY A 190 -2.91 -16.61 -9.76
N ASP A 191 -3.71 -16.90 -10.78
CA ASP A 191 -4.47 -15.88 -11.52
C ASP A 191 -5.55 -15.26 -10.64
N HIS A 192 -6.26 -16.08 -9.87
CA HIS A 192 -7.26 -15.64 -8.91
C HIS A 192 -6.66 -14.85 -7.74
N MET A 193 -5.50 -15.26 -7.22
CA MET A 193 -4.79 -14.49 -6.19
C MET A 193 -4.41 -13.09 -6.68
N ARG A 194 -3.99 -12.97 -7.94
CA ARG A 194 -3.69 -11.67 -8.56
C ARG A 194 -4.93 -10.83 -8.80
N ALA A 195 -6.00 -11.43 -9.31
CA ALA A 195 -7.29 -10.75 -9.48
C ALA A 195 -7.80 -10.19 -8.14
N MET A 196 -7.69 -10.97 -7.07
CA MET A 196 -8.01 -10.55 -5.71
C MET A 196 -7.16 -9.35 -5.25
N THR A 197 -5.85 -9.37 -5.48
CA THR A 197 -4.96 -8.26 -5.13
C THR A 197 -5.30 -6.98 -5.90
N VAL A 198 -5.68 -7.11 -7.18
CA VAL A 198 -6.14 -5.97 -8.00
C VAL A 198 -7.46 -5.39 -7.47
N ALA A 199 -8.41 -6.25 -7.09
CA ALA A 199 -9.67 -5.82 -6.50
C ALA A 199 -9.47 -5.14 -5.13
N GLU A 200 -8.55 -5.65 -4.31
CA GLU A 200 -8.18 -5.06 -3.02
C GLU A 200 -7.53 -3.67 -3.19
N ALA A 201 -6.68 -3.49 -4.20
CA ALA A 201 -6.10 -2.19 -4.50
C ALA A 201 -7.18 -1.18 -4.98
N ALA A 202 -8.13 -1.63 -5.80
CA ALA A 202 -9.25 -0.79 -6.21
C ALA A 202 -10.14 -0.39 -5.02
N TYR A 203 -10.40 -1.31 -4.11
CA TYR A 203 -11.16 -1.04 -2.89
C TYR A 203 -10.41 -0.07 -1.96
N THR A 204 -9.12 -0.32 -1.73
CA THR A 204 -8.23 0.58 -0.96
C THR A 204 -8.21 1.98 -1.53
N LYS A 205 -8.12 2.11 -2.86
CA LYS A 205 -8.18 3.41 -3.54
C LYS A 205 -9.51 4.13 -3.28
N ALA A 206 -10.62 3.42 -3.33
CA ALA A 206 -11.94 3.99 -3.07
C ALA A 206 -12.10 4.43 -1.60
N ILE A 207 -11.56 3.65 -0.66
CA ILE A 207 -11.50 4.01 0.77
C ILE A 207 -10.73 5.31 0.95
N GLY A 208 -9.50 5.39 0.42
CA GLY A 208 -8.66 6.58 0.50
C GLY A 208 -9.33 7.81 -0.12
N ALA A 209 -9.95 7.65 -1.29
CA ALA A 209 -10.68 8.74 -1.95
C ALA A 209 -11.84 9.27 -1.07
N TYR A 210 -12.64 8.37 -0.49
CA TYR A 210 -13.73 8.75 0.40
C TYR A 210 -13.22 9.47 1.66
N ARG A 211 -12.25 8.88 2.36
CA ARG A 211 -11.66 9.44 3.58
C ARG A 211 -11.00 10.80 3.31
N LEU A 212 -10.39 11.01 2.14
CA LEU A 212 -9.84 12.30 1.74
C LEU A 212 -10.92 13.37 1.53
N ILE A 213 -12.08 13.02 0.95
CA ILE A 213 -13.19 13.98 0.84
C ILE A 213 -13.76 14.33 2.22
N VAL A 214 -13.91 13.34 3.11
CA VAL A 214 -14.30 13.59 4.50
C VAL A 214 -13.33 14.55 5.18
N ALA A 215 -12.02 14.33 5.03
CA ALA A 215 -10.99 15.22 5.58
C ALA A 215 -11.11 16.65 5.01
N LYS A 216 -11.39 16.81 3.71
CA LYS A 216 -11.61 18.14 3.10
C LYS A 216 -12.84 18.84 3.68
N ILE A 217 -13.92 18.10 3.93
CA ILE A 217 -15.12 18.65 4.59
C ILE A 217 -14.79 19.08 6.02
N ALA A 218 -14.07 18.26 6.78
CA ALA A 218 -13.66 18.57 8.13
C ALA A 218 -12.80 19.85 8.20
N VAL A 219 -11.81 19.99 7.30
CA VAL A 219 -11.00 21.22 7.19
C VAL A 219 -11.86 22.42 6.87
N ASN A 220 -12.81 22.29 5.93
CA ASN A 220 -13.72 23.40 5.59
C ASN A 220 -14.63 23.80 6.77
N ALA A 221 -15.05 22.83 7.57
CA ALA A 221 -15.86 23.05 8.77
C ALA A 221 -15.05 23.47 10.00
N GLY A 222 -13.71 23.55 9.92
CA GLY A 222 -12.83 23.86 11.05
C GLY A 222 -12.76 22.76 12.12
N GLN A 223 -13.07 21.51 11.75
CA GLN A 223 -13.04 20.36 12.65
C GLN A 223 -11.64 19.76 12.76
N ASP A 224 -11.36 19.07 13.87
CA ASP A 224 -10.11 18.33 14.03
C ASP A 224 -10.10 17.10 13.11
N LEU A 225 -9.02 16.96 12.33
CA LEU A 225 -8.88 15.88 11.37
C LEU A 225 -8.69 14.51 12.03
N GLY A 226 -7.98 14.44 13.16
CA GLY A 226 -7.74 13.20 13.87
C GLY A 226 -9.04 12.64 14.45
N GLU A 227 -9.85 13.50 15.06
CA GLU A 227 -11.18 13.13 15.57
C GLU A 227 -12.12 12.66 14.46
N VAL A 228 -12.20 13.39 13.34
CA VAL A 228 -13.11 13.03 12.24
C VAL A 228 -12.68 11.72 11.59
N LEU A 229 -11.39 11.53 11.29
CA LEU A 229 -10.90 10.30 10.64
C LEU A 229 -10.99 9.08 11.57
N GLY A 230 -10.83 9.27 12.88
CA GLY A 230 -10.96 8.20 13.88
C GLY A 230 -12.41 7.76 14.14
N ALA A 231 -13.40 8.53 13.68
CA ALA A 231 -14.82 8.22 13.86
C ALA A 231 -15.47 7.51 12.65
N LEU A 232 -14.73 7.30 11.56
CA LEU A 232 -15.17 6.61 10.35
C LEU A 232 -15.10 5.08 10.50
#